data_AF-A0A926HCJ2-F1
#
_entry.id   AF-A0A926HCJ2-F1
#
_cell.length_a   1.000
_cell.length_b   1.000
_cell.length_c   1.000
_cell.angle_alpha   90.00
_cell.angle_beta   90.00
_cell.angle_gamma   90.00
#
_symmetry.space_group_name_H-M   'P 1'
#
loop_
_entity.id
_entity.type
_entity.pdbx_description
1 polymer ?
#
loop_
_entity_poly.entity_id
_entity_poly.type
_entity_poly.pdbx_seq_one_letter_code
_entity_poly.pdbx_strand_id
1 'polypeptide(L)'
;MAAKKRALITGVTGQDGSYLAEFLLEKGYDVVGMVRRSSTVNFERIRHFQHQITIAQGDLLDEVSLIHMLREHRPSEVYNLAAQSFVQTSFSQPVFTGEVTALGVTRILDAIRIVDPGIRFYQASSSEMFGKVVEVPQREETPFYPRSPYGVAKLYGHWITINYRESYNMFACSGILFNHESPRRGLEFVTRKIANSVARIKVGLDKELRLGNLEAQRDWGFAGDYVKAMWLMLQQDHPIDYVVSTGETYSVRHFCELAFGHVGLDYQDYVVMDERFMRPAEVDLLIGDPTRAQAELGWQRETTFEQLVTMMVDADVRALKAGI
;
A
#
# COMPACT_ATOMS: atom_id res chain seq x y z
N MET A 1 14.16 -22.85 -22.98
CA MET A 1 13.79 -21.55 -22.41
C MET A 1 13.65 -21.74 -20.91
N ALA A 2 14.21 -20.85 -20.08
CA ALA A 2 13.97 -20.92 -18.64
C ALA A 2 12.46 -20.86 -18.37
N ALA A 3 11.97 -21.65 -17.40
CA ALA A 3 10.56 -21.63 -17.04
C ALA A 3 10.16 -20.21 -16.60
N LYS A 4 9.02 -19.71 -17.10
CA LYS A 4 8.49 -18.39 -16.75
C LYS A 4 8.22 -18.35 -15.23
N LYS A 5 8.82 -17.39 -14.50
CA LYS A 5 8.52 -17.20 -13.06
C LYS A 5 7.06 -16.84 -12.89
N ARG A 6 6.44 -17.28 -11.79
CA ARG A 6 5.04 -16.99 -11.48
C ARG A 6 4.92 -16.28 -10.14
N ALA A 7 4.14 -15.21 -10.10
CA ALA A 7 3.87 -14.46 -8.89
C ALA A 7 2.39 -14.55 -8.52
N LEU A 8 2.10 -14.77 -7.23
CA LEU A 8 0.76 -14.63 -6.66
C LEU A 8 0.69 -13.30 -5.89
N ILE A 9 -0.31 -12.49 -6.18
CA ILE A 9 -0.55 -11.20 -5.52
C ILE A 9 -1.87 -11.27 -4.77
N THR A 10 -1.84 -11.19 -3.43
CA THR A 10 -3.05 -10.93 -2.65
C THR A 10 -3.41 -9.46 -2.74
N GLY A 11 -4.69 -9.11 -2.88
CA GLY A 11 -5.10 -7.71 -2.98
C GLY A 11 -4.76 -7.07 -4.33
N VAL A 12 -4.73 -7.86 -5.41
CA VAL A 12 -4.42 -7.41 -6.78
C VAL A 12 -5.29 -6.24 -7.27
N THR A 13 -6.53 -6.12 -6.76
CA THR A 13 -7.48 -5.05 -7.10
C THR A 13 -7.24 -3.75 -6.33
N GLY A 14 -6.27 -3.73 -5.41
CA GLY A 14 -5.81 -2.53 -4.71
C GLY A 14 -4.91 -1.65 -5.58
N GLN A 15 -4.48 -0.52 -5.01
CA GLN A 15 -3.50 0.37 -5.67
C GLN A 15 -2.23 -0.39 -6.01
N ASP A 16 -1.53 -0.89 -5.00
CA ASP A 16 -0.19 -1.44 -5.17
C ASP A 16 -0.23 -2.75 -5.94
N GLY A 17 -1.25 -3.59 -5.68
CA GLY A 17 -1.49 -4.81 -6.44
C GLY A 17 -1.65 -4.57 -7.94
N SER A 18 -2.30 -3.47 -8.34
CA SER A 18 -2.45 -3.13 -9.75
C SER A 18 -1.13 -2.70 -10.40
N TYR A 19 -0.33 -1.87 -9.73
CA TYR A 19 0.98 -1.45 -10.25
C TYR A 19 2.00 -2.58 -10.25
N LEU A 20 2.01 -3.41 -9.19
CA LEU A 20 2.91 -4.56 -9.09
C LEU A 20 2.59 -5.59 -10.18
N ALA A 21 1.30 -5.85 -10.46
CA ALA A 21 0.91 -6.77 -11.51
C ALA A 21 1.43 -6.32 -12.89
N GLU A 22 1.27 -5.04 -13.24
CA GLU A 22 1.82 -4.48 -14.49
C GLU A 22 3.34 -4.62 -14.54
N PHE A 23 4.02 -4.21 -13.46
CA PHE A 23 5.48 -4.30 -13.37
C PHE A 23 6.00 -5.73 -13.53
N LEU A 24 5.34 -6.71 -12.91
CA LEU A 24 5.72 -8.12 -13.03
C LEU A 24 5.43 -8.68 -14.43
N LEU A 25 4.32 -8.28 -15.07
CA LEU A 25 4.04 -8.62 -16.46
C LEU A 25 5.13 -8.10 -17.41
N GLU A 26 5.58 -6.86 -17.22
CA GLU A 26 6.70 -6.27 -17.97
C GLU A 26 8.02 -7.03 -17.75
N LYS A 27 8.25 -7.56 -16.53
CA LYS A 27 9.37 -8.45 -16.21
C LYS A 27 9.21 -9.87 -16.78
N GLY A 28 8.11 -10.15 -17.48
CA GLY A 28 7.84 -11.45 -18.08
C GLY A 28 7.36 -12.50 -17.09
N TYR A 29 6.75 -12.12 -15.96
CA TYR A 29 6.13 -13.06 -15.03
C TYR A 29 4.78 -13.56 -15.55
N ASP A 30 4.40 -14.76 -15.12
CA ASP A 30 2.99 -15.17 -15.07
C ASP A 30 2.38 -14.66 -13.77
N VAL A 31 1.31 -13.86 -13.84
CA VAL A 31 0.74 -13.19 -12.67
C VAL A 31 -0.60 -13.81 -12.33
N VAL A 32 -0.73 -14.24 -11.07
CA VAL A 32 -1.97 -14.71 -10.47
C VAL A 32 -2.43 -13.67 -9.46
N GLY A 33 -3.62 -13.12 -9.66
CA GLY A 33 -4.23 -12.14 -8.77
C GLY A 33 -5.32 -12.78 -7.93
N MET A 34 -5.16 -12.78 -6.60
CA MET A 34 -6.18 -13.28 -5.69
C MET A 34 -7.29 -12.24 -5.50
N VAL A 35 -8.54 -12.66 -5.65
CA VAL A 35 -9.73 -11.86 -5.34
C VAL A 35 -10.67 -12.61 -4.41
N ARG A 36 -11.29 -11.86 -3.49
CA ARG A 36 -12.35 -12.39 -2.63
C ARG A 36 -13.61 -12.60 -3.45
N ARG A 37 -14.36 -13.65 -3.11
CA ARG A 37 -15.72 -13.82 -3.64
C ARG A 37 -16.62 -12.72 -3.09
N SER A 38 -17.21 -11.92 -3.97
CA SER A 38 -18.17 -10.87 -3.63
C SER A 38 -19.28 -10.85 -4.67
N SER A 39 -20.47 -10.40 -4.30
CA SER A 39 -21.59 -10.19 -5.23
C SER A 39 -21.24 -9.17 -6.32
N THR A 40 -20.34 -8.23 -6.00
CA THR A 40 -19.74 -7.29 -6.93
C THR A 40 -18.23 -7.29 -6.74
N VAL A 41 -17.49 -7.49 -7.83
CA VAL A 41 -16.02 -7.40 -7.83
C VAL A 41 -15.62 -6.17 -8.65
N ASN A 42 -14.91 -5.25 -8.02
CA ASN A 42 -14.39 -4.07 -8.71
C ASN A 42 -13.01 -4.38 -9.30
N PHE A 43 -12.95 -4.49 -10.63
CA PHE A 43 -11.72 -4.69 -11.40
C PHE A 43 -11.21 -3.40 -12.06
N GLU A 44 -11.76 -2.23 -11.74
CA GLU A 44 -11.43 -0.95 -12.39
C GLU A 44 -9.92 -0.70 -12.51
N ARG A 45 -9.15 -0.91 -11.43
CA ARG A 45 -7.70 -0.66 -11.41
C ARG A 45 -6.88 -1.62 -12.28
N ILE A 46 -7.46 -2.76 -12.64
CA ILE A 46 -6.77 -3.81 -13.42
C ILE A 46 -7.44 -4.07 -14.78
N ARG A 47 -8.53 -3.36 -15.09
CA ARG A 47 -9.41 -3.66 -16.22
C ARG A 47 -8.66 -3.71 -17.55
N HIS A 48 -7.72 -2.79 -17.75
CA HIS A 48 -6.97 -2.64 -19.00
C HIS A 48 -5.95 -3.77 -19.25
N PHE A 49 -5.55 -4.53 -18.21
CA PHE A 49 -4.65 -5.68 -18.35
C PHE A 49 -5.19 -6.98 -17.74
N GLN A 50 -6.45 -7.02 -17.30
CA GLN A 50 -7.04 -8.18 -16.63
C GLN A 50 -6.92 -9.47 -17.47
N HIS A 51 -7.02 -9.35 -18.79
CA HIS A 51 -6.90 -10.47 -19.73
C HIS A 51 -5.49 -11.08 -19.80
N GLN A 52 -4.48 -10.44 -19.20
CA GLN A 52 -3.09 -10.88 -19.17
C GLN A 52 -2.72 -11.59 -17.86
N ILE A 53 -3.62 -11.58 -16.86
CA ILE A 53 -3.38 -12.21 -15.56
C ILE A 53 -4.43 -13.30 -15.28
N THR A 54 -4.07 -14.26 -14.44
CA THR A 54 -5.02 -15.25 -13.94
C THR A 54 -5.70 -14.72 -12.69
N ILE A 55 -7.04 -14.68 -12.66
CA ILE A 55 -7.79 -14.31 -11.46
C ILE A 55 -8.15 -15.58 -10.68
N ALA A 56 -7.66 -15.69 -9.45
CA ALA A 56 -7.91 -16.81 -8.56
C ALA A 56 -8.79 -16.38 -7.37
N GLN A 57 -9.71 -17.24 -6.95
CA GLN A 57 -10.54 -16.98 -5.77
C GLN A 57 -9.81 -17.43 -4.50
N GLY A 58 -9.75 -16.54 -3.51
CA GLY A 58 -9.17 -16.83 -2.21
C GLY A 58 -9.51 -15.73 -1.20
N ASP A 59 -9.46 -16.06 0.08
CA ASP A 59 -9.68 -15.12 1.16
C ASP A 59 -8.64 -15.32 2.27
N LEU A 60 -8.09 -14.23 2.81
CA LEU A 60 -7.16 -14.30 3.95
C LEU A 60 -7.83 -14.82 5.23
N LEU A 61 -9.16 -14.91 5.26
CA LEU A 61 -9.91 -15.53 6.36
C LEU A 61 -10.13 -17.05 6.16
N ASP A 62 -9.82 -17.58 4.97
CA ASP A 62 -10.00 -18.99 4.62
C ASP A 62 -8.66 -19.61 4.21
N GLU A 63 -7.97 -20.18 5.19
CA GLU A 63 -6.66 -20.83 5.00
C GLU A 63 -6.69 -21.98 3.99
N VAL A 64 -7.80 -22.73 3.92
CA VAL A 64 -7.95 -23.83 2.96
C VAL A 64 -7.96 -23.30 1.53
N SER A 65 -8.62 -22.17 1.29
CA SER A 65 -8.57 -21.50 -0.02
C SER A 65 -7.15 -21.10 -0.42
N LEU A 66 -6.33 -20.61 0.54
CA LEU A 66 -4.94 -20.24 0.30
C LEU A 66 -4.08 -21.45 -0.07
N ILE A 67 -4.22 -22.55 0.66
CA ILE A 67 -3.52 -23.82 0.38
C ILE A 67 -3.87 -24.33 -1.02
N HIS A 68 -5.15 -24.34 -1.39
CA HIS A 68 -5.58 -24.79 -2.72
C HIS A 68 -5.00 -23.93 -3.83
N MET A 69 -5.08 -22.61 -3.69
CA MET A 69 -4.54 -21.65 -4.66
C MET A 69 -3.03 -21.80 -4.85
N LEU A 70 -2.25 -21.99 -3.76
CA LEU A 70 -0.81 -22.22 -3.84
C LEU A 70 -0.49 -23.55 -4.54
N ARG A 71 -1.23 -24.63 -4.26
CA ARG A 71 -1.04 -25.95 -4.91
C ARG A 71 -1.37 -25.94 -6.40
N GLU A 72 -2.45 -25.26 -6.77
CA GLU A 72 -2.94 -25.15 -8.14
C GLU A 72 -1.99 -24.31 -8.98
N HIS A 73 -1.66 -23.12 -8.50
CA HIS A 73 -0.91 -22.16 -9.29
C HIS A 73 0.60 -22.26 -9.10
N ARG A 74 1.13 -22.86 -8.03
CA ARG A 74 2.58 -23.05 -7.82
C ARG A 74 3.42 -21.78 -8.09
N PRO A 75 3.14 -20.64 -7.43
CA PRO A 75 3.92 -19.43 -7.61
C PRO A 75 5.34 -19.61 -7.06
N SER A 76 6.32 -18.93 -7.64
CA SER A 76 7.68 -18.81 -7.05
C SER A 76 7.79 -17.65 -6.06
N GLU A 77 6.89 -16.66 -6.19
CA GLU A 77 6.86 -15.45 -5.36
C GLU A 77 5.41 -15.17 -4.92
N VAL A 78 5.21 -14.81 -3.65
CA VAL A 78 3.92 -14.38 -3.10
C VAL A 78 4.07 -12.98 -2.52
N TYR A 79 3.25 -12.04 -3.00
CA TYR A 79 3.17 -10.68 -2.49
C TYR A 79 1.86 -10.50 -1.72
N ASN A 80 1.95 -10.41 -0.40
CA ASN A 80 0.79 -10.25 0.46
C ASN A 80 0.43 -8.77 0.64
N LEU A 81 -0.42 -8.24 -0.25
CA LEU A 81 -0.86 -6.84 -0.25
C LEU A 81 -2.32 -6.67 0.23
N ALA A 82 -3.08 -7.77 0.38
CA ALA A 82 -4.44 -7.73 0.92
C ALA A 82 -4.45 -7.33 2.40
N ALA A 83 -5.31 -6.37 2.75
CA ALA A 83 -5.54 -5.92 4.12
C ALA A 83 -6.89 -5.20 4.24
N GLN A 84 -7.38 -5.04 5.47
CA GLN A 84 -8.25 -3.90 5.80
C GLN A 84 -7.31 -2.71 6.02
N SER A 85 -7.09 -1.90 4.98
CA SER A 85 -6.01 -0.90 4.96
C SER A 85 -6.40 0.50 5.42
N PHE A 86 -7.67 0.76 5.73
CA PHE A 86 -8.13 2.07 6.14
C PHE A 86 -8.08 2.23 7.66
N VAL A 87 -7.20 3.14 8.11
CA VAL A 87 -6.93 3.38 9.54
C VAL A 87 -8.19 3.76 10.30
N GLN A 88 -9.03 4.65 9.76
CA GLN A 88 -10.25 5.09 10.45
C GLN A 88 -11.23 3.93 10.69
N THR A 89 -11.47 3.08 9.68
CA THR A 89 -12.33 1.90 9.83
C THR A 89 -11.76 0.89 10.82
N SER A 90 -10.44 0.86 11.04
CA SER A 90 -9.87 -0.06 12.04
C SER A 90 -10.34 0.22 13.46
N PHE A 91 -10.69 1.47 13.81
CA PHE A 91 -11.24 1.80 15.13
C PHE A 91 -12.67 1.29 15.31
N SER A 92 -13.49 1.27 14.26
CA SER A 92 -14.87 0.76 14.31
C SER A 92 -14.96 -0.74 14.09
N GLN A 93 -13.96 -1.34 13.43
CA GLN A 93 -13.89 -2.78 13.14
C GLN A 93 -12.52 -3.38 13.54
N PRO A 94 -12.11 -3.29 14.82
CA PRO A 94 -10.76 -3.69 15.25
C PRO A 94 -10.54 -5.21 15.13
N VAL A 95 -11.52 -6.03 15.49
CA VAL A 95 -11.41 -7.50 15.42
C VAL A 95 -11.27 -7.96 13.97
N PHE A 96 -12.13 -7.48 13.08
CA PHE A 96 -12.04 -7.79 11.66
C PHE A 96 -10.71 -7.33 11.05
N THR A 97 -10.21 -6.14 11.46
CA THR A 97 -8.89 -5.66 11.04
C THR A 97 -7.78 -6.61 11.47
N GLY A 98 -7.82 -7.11 12.72
CA GLY A 98 -6.89 -8.12 13.22
C GLY A 98 -6.98 -9.45 12.46
N GLU A 99 -8.19 -9.95 12.21
CA GLU A 99 -8.38 -11.21 11.49
C GLU A 99 -7.77 -11.19 10.09
N VAL A 100 -7.96 -10.10 9.33
CA VAL A 100 -7.44 -9.99 7.97
C VAL A 100 -5.97 -9.56 7.95
N THR A 101 -5.62 -8.50 8.68
CA THR A 101 -4.33 -7.78 8.53
C THR A 101 -3.23 -8.36 9.42
N ALA A 102 -3.59 -9.05 10.50
CA ALA A 102 -2.66 -9.77 11.36
C ALA A 102 -2.72 -11.27 11.09
N LEU A 103 -3.80 -11.95 11.49
CA LEU A 103 -3.90 -13.42 11.39
C LEU A 103 -3.93 -13.94 9.94
N GLY A 104 -4.44 -13.15 9.00
CA GLY A 104 -4.35 -13.45 7.57
C GLY A 104 -2.90 -13.60 7.07
N VAL A 105 -1.95 -12.87 7.66
CA VAL A 105 -0.51 -13.01 7.35
C VAL A 105 0.00 -14.37 7.81
N THR A 106 -0.36 -14.79 9.02
CA THR A 106 -0.03 -16.12 9.55
C THR A 106 -0.60 -17.21 8.64
N ARG A 107 -1.86 -17.09 8.22
CA ARG A 107 -2.52 -18.10 7.35
C ARG A 107 -1.81 -18.27 6.01
N ILE A 108 -1.38 -17.18 5.35
CA ILE A 108 -0.66 -17.30 4.08
C ILE A 108 0.77 -17.84 4.29
N LEU A 109 1.46 -17.43 5.36
CA LEU A 109 2.78 -17.96 5.72
C LEU A 109 2.71 -19.46 6.03
N ASP A 110 1.70 -19.90 6.78
CA ASP A 110 1.51 -21.31 7.11
C ASP A 110 1.11 -22.14 5.89
N ALA A 111 0.23 -21.61 5.04
CA ALA A 111 -0.10 -22.22 3.76
C ALA A 111 1.15 -22.40 2.86
N ILE A 112 2.04 -21.41 2.79
CA ILE A 112 3.31 -21.53 2.07
C ILE A 112 4.17 -22.63 2.70
N ARG A 113 4.34 -22.62 4.03
CA ARG A 113 5.13 -23.62 4.77
C ARG A 113 4.64 -25.05 4.54
N ILE A 114 3.32 -25.25 4.44
CA ILE A 114 2.67 -26.54 4.18
C ILE A 114 2.82 -26.98 2.72
N VAL A 115 2.73 -26.05 1.77
CA VAL A 115 2.69 -26.36 0.33
C VAL A 115 4.07 -26.42 -0.30
N ASP A 116 4.86 -25.36 -0.13
CA ASP A 116 6.20 -25.22 -0.67
C ASP A 116 6.95 -24.11 0.09
N PRO A 117 7.82 -24.44 1.06
CA PRO A 117 8.60 -23.44 1.80
C PRO A 117 9.68 -22.74 0.94
N GLY A 118 9.88 -23.16 -0.32
CA GLY A 118 10.77 -22.50 -1.28
C GLY A 118 10.20 -21.24 -1.92
N ILE A 119 8.91 -20.96 -1.76
CA ILE A 119 8.26 -19.74 -2.27
C ILE A 119 8.81 -18.52 -1.52
N ARG A 120 9.26 -17.50 -2.26
CA ARG A 120 9.67 -16.22 -1.68
C ARG A 120 8.44 -15.38 -1.31
N PHE A 121 8.39 -14.86 -0.10
CA PHE A 121 7.25 -14.14 0.46
C PHE A 121 7.58 -12.68 0.76
N TYR A 122 6.72 -11.77 0.30
CA TYR A 122 6.75 -10.35 0.65
C TYR A 122 5.52 -10.00 1.50
N GLN A 123 5.76 -9.44 2.68
CA GLN A 123 4.73 -8.84 3.53
C GLN A 123 4.68 -7.33 3.31
N ALA A 124 3.50 -6.81 2.96
CA ALA A 124 3.24 -5.37 3.00
C ALA A 124 3.11 -4.89 4.45
N SER A 125 4.22 -4.54 5.08
CA SER A 125 4.22 -3.78 6.34
C SER A 125 4.01 -2.29 6.07
N SER A 126 4.11 -1.44 7.10
CA SER A 126 3.77 -0.03 6.96
C SER A 126 4.48 0.86 7.99
N SER A 127 4.78 2.09 7.61
CA SER A 127 5.21 3.15 8.53
C SER A 127 4.23 3.42 9.68
N GLU A 128 2.94 3.08 9.54
CA GLU A 128 1.94 3.19 10.62
C GLU A 128 2.25 2.29 11.83
N MET A 129 3.18 1.34 11.70
CA MET A 129 3.72 0.58 12.85
C MET A 129 4.55 1.47 13.79
N PHE A 130 5.23 2.50 13.27
CA PHE A 130 5.99 3.44 14.09
C PHE A 130 5.05 4.34 14.92
N GLY A 131 3.89 4.71 14.36
CA GLY A 131 2.84 5.45 15.06
C GLY A 131 3.34 6.68 15.81
N LYS A 132 3.37 6.66 17.15
CA LYS A 132 3.97 7.73 17.95
C LYS A 132 5.49 7.61 17.89
N VAL A 133 6.07 8.24 16.88
CA VAL A 133 7.49 8.12 16.51
C VAL A 133 8.42 8.33 17.71
N VAL A 134 9.36 7.41 17.87
CA VAL A 134 10.40 7.42 18.93
C VAL A 134 11.71 8.02 18.42
N GLU A 135 12.00 7.85 17.13
CA GLU A 135 13.18 8.38 16.44
C GLU A 135 12.76 9.08 15.14
N VAL A 136 13.55 10.05 14.68
CA VAL A 136 13.31 10.80 13.44
C VAL A 136 14.65 11.02 12.72
N PRO A 137 14.79 10.65 11.42
CA PRO A 137 13.85 9.83 10.65
C PRO A 137 13.74 8.40 11.21
N GLN A 138 12.64 7.70 10.88
CA GLN A 138 12.46 6.30 11.26
C GLN A 138 13.17 5.36 10.28
N ARG A 139 13.91 4.39 10.80
CA ARG A 139 14.63 3.34 10.05
C ARG A 139 14.20 1.95 10.53
N GLU A 140 14.81 0.90 9.98
CA GLU A 140 14.45 -0.50 10.29
C GLU A 140 14.58 -0.84 11.79
N GLU A 141 15.52 -0.24 12.51
CA GLU A 141 15.72 -0.48 13.95
C GLU A 141 14.86 0.42 14.85
N THR A 142 14.15 1.40 14.29
CA THR A 142 13.38 2.35 15.09
C THR A 142 12.27 1.63 15.87
N PRO A 143 12.12 1.84 17.18
CA PRO A 143 11.09 1.17 17.97
C PRO A 143 9.66 1.49 17.47
N PHE A 144 8.81 0.48 17.42
CA PHE A 144 7.41 0.61 17.03
C PHE A 144 6.52 1.11 18.18
N TYR A 145 5.61 2.03 17.88
CA TYR A 145 4.60 2.53 18.81
C TYR A 145 3.27 2.76 18.08
N PRO A 146 2.55 1.70 17.65
CA PRO A 146 1.35 1.83 16.84
C PRO A 146 0.24 2.59 17.57
N ARG A 147 -0.52 3.41 16.83
CA ARG A 147 -1.58 4.30 17.35
C ARG A 147 -2.99 3.94 16.90
N SER A 148 -3.16 2.82 16.21
CA SER A 148 -4.46 2.33 15.73
C SER A 148 -4.53 0.80 15.74
N PRO A 149 -5.74 0.19 15.75
CA PRO A 149 -5.88 -1.25 15.55
C PRO A 149 -5.24 -1.75 14.25
N TYR A 150 -5.25 -0.94 13.18
CA TYR A 150 -4.50 -1.22 11.95
C TYR A 150 -2.99 -1.29 12.19
N GLY A 151 -2.40 -0.29 12.86
CA GLY A 151 -0.96 -0.27 13.16
C GLY A 151 -0.53 -1.45 14.02
N VAL A 152 -1.35 -1.83 15.02
CA VAL A 152 -1.11 -3.02 15.85
C VAL A 152 -1.20 -4.30 15.02
N ALA A 153 -2.19 -4.42 14.14
CA ALA A 153 -2.34 -5.59 13.28
C ALA A 153 -1.18 -5.73 12.28
N LYS A 154 -0.73 -4.62 11.67
CA LYS A 154 0.45 -4.61 10.81
C LYS A 154 1.72 -4.98 11.57
N LEU A 155 1.87 -4.53 12.82
CA LEU A 155 2.99 -4.90 13.67
C LEU A 155 3.02 -6.41 13.98
N TYR A 156 1.87 -7.03 14.22
CA TYR A 156 1.79 -8.50 14.29
C TYR A 156 2.21 -9.13 12.95
N GLY A 157 1.69 -8.65 11.82
CA GLY A 157 2.03 -9.15 10.49
C GLY A 157 3.54 -9.06 10.18
N HIS A 158 4.18 -7.99 10.62
CA HIS A 158 5.63 -7.80 10.53
C HIS A 158 6.37 -8.84 11.36
N TRP A 159 6.08 -8.95 12.66
CA TRP A 159 6.79 -9.86 13.55
C TRP A 159 6.56 -11.34 13.23
N ILE A 160 5.36 -11.73 12.78
CA ILE A 160 5.13 -13.12 12.38
C ILE A 160 5.90 -13.48 11.10
N THR A 161 6.08 -12.51 10.19
CA THR A 161 6.92 -12.68 9.00
C THR A 161 8.39 -12.90 9.38
N ILE A 162 8.91 -12.07 10.30
CA ILE A 162 10.27 -12.23 10.86
C ILE A 162 10.40 -13.60 11.53
N ASN A 163 9.44 -13.98 12.36
CA ASN A 163 9.48 -15.24 13.08
C ASN A 163 9.49 -16.45 12.13
N TYR A 164 8.71 -16.43 11.05
CA TYR A 164 8.72 -17.52 10.05
C TYR A 164 10.03 -17.57 9.25
N ARG A 165 10.62 -16.41 8.93
CA ARG A 165 11.97 -16.33 8.35
C ARG A 165 13.00 -17.01 9.25
N GLU A 166 13.01 -16.66 10.54
CA GLU A 166 14.03 -17.13 11.49
C GLU A 166 13.80 -18.56 11.97
N SER A 167 12.55 -18.97 12.19
CA SER A 167 12.21 -20.27 12.77
C SER A 167 12.13 -21.40 11.74
N TYR A 168 11.81 -21.08 10.48
CA TYR A 168 11.62 -22.06 9.42
C TYR A 168 12.54 -21.86 8.22
N ASN A 169 13.47 -20.91 8.29
CA ASN A 169 14.42 -20.58 7.22
C ASN A 169 13.71 -20.27 5.88
N MET A 170 12.52 -19.66 5.95
CA MET A 170 11.75 -19.23 4.78
C MET A 170 12.31 -17.93 4.23
N PHE A 171 12.28 -17.75 2.90
CA PHE A 171 12.58 -16.47 2.28
C PHE A 171 11.38 -15.53 2.47
N ALA A 172 11.35 -14.78 3.58
CA ALA A 172 10.25 -13.89 3.91
C ALA A 172 10.76 -12.48 4.28
N CYS A 173 10.35 -11.47 3.49
CA CYS A 173 10.75 -10.08 3.67
C CYS A 173 9.57 -9.22 4.12
N SER A 174 9.84 -8.22 4.95
CA SER A 174 8.89 -7.19 5.33
C SER A 174 9.28 -5.85 4.71
N GLY A 175 8.44 -5.35 3.81
CA GLY A 175 8.59 -3.99 3.29
C GLY A 175 7.94 -2.98 4.23
N ILE A 176 8.72 -2.19 4.94
CA ILE A 176 8.25 -1.11 5.83
C ILE A 176 8.05 0.14 4.98
N LEU A 177 6.99 0.13 4.17
CA LEU A 177 6.71 1.20 3.22
C LEU A 177 6.03 2.37 3.92
N PHE A 178 6.55 3.58 3.65
CA PHE A 178 5.92 4.85 3.99
C PHE A 178 4.73 5.15 3.08
N ASN A 179 4.04 6.26 3.28
CA ASN A 179 2.84 6.56 2.50
C ASN A 179 3.21 6.66 1.02
N HIS A 180 2.40 6.03 0.18
CA HIS A 180 2.58 6.07 -1.26
C HIS A 180 1.24 6.12 -1.96
N GLU A 181 1.16 7.02 -2.92
CA GLU A 181 -0.09 7.52 -3.47
C GLU A 181 -0.03 7.43 -4.99
N SER A 182 -1.18 7.58 -5.64
CA SER A 182 -1.29 7.54 -7.09
C SER A 182 -2.70 7.95 -7.54
N PRO A 183 -2.91 8.14 -8.85
CA PRO A 183 -4.25 8.17 -9.46
C PRO A 183 -5.09 6.89 -9.27
N ARG A 184 -4.58 5.84 -8.63
CA ARG A 184 -5.31 4.62 -8.27
C ARG A 184 -5.61 4.52 -6.77
N ARG A 185 -5.17 5.47 -5.96
CA ARG A 185 -5.45 5.49 -4.51
C ARG A 185 -6.96 5.48 -4.22
N GLY A 186 -7.39 4.84 -3.13
CA GLY A 186 -8.79 4.89 -2.70
C GLY A 186 -9.23 6.30 -2.29
N LEU A 187 -10.48 6.68 -2.59
CA LEU A 187 -11.04 8.01 -2.29
C LEU A 187 -11.15 8.30 -0.78
N GLU A 188 -11.11 7.25 0.04
CA GLU A 188 -11.11 7.34 1.49
C GLU A 188 -9.80 7.89 2.07
N PHE A 189 -8.70 7.86 1.32
CA PHE A 189 -7.40 8.39 1.75
C PHE A 189 -7.26 9.88 1.42
N VAL A 190 -6.59 10.62 2.31
CA VAL A 190 -6.57 12.10 2.29
C VAL A 190 -6.07 12.71 0.98
N THR A 191 -4.99 12.18 0.41
CA THR A 191 -4.37 12.68 -0.84
C THR A 191 -5.33 12.54 -2.02
N ARG A 192 -5.99 11.38 -2.15
CA ARG A 192 -6.96 11.15 -3.22
C ARG A 192 -8.24 11.93 -3.02
N LYS A 193 -8.71 12.04 -1.78
CA LYS A 193 -9.84 12.90 -1.42
C LYS A 193 -9.57 14.35 -1.84
N ILE A 194 -8.38 14.88 -1.55
CA ILE A 194 -7.98 16.23 -1.97
C ILE A 194 -7.96 16.34 -3.49
N ALA A 195 -7.21 15.47 -4.19
CA ALA A 195 -7.09 15.54 -5.65
C ALA A 195 -8.45 15.46 -6.36
N ASN A 196 -9.30 14.53 -5.94
CA ASN A 196 -10.64 14.35 -6.50
C ASN A 196 -11.54 15.56 -6.23
N SER A 197 -11.56 16.07 -4.99
CA SER A 197 -12.36 17.26 -4.65
C SER A 197 -11.87 18.52 -5.38
N VAL A 198 -10.56 18.72 -5.51
CA VAL A 198 -10.00 19.81 -6.32
C VAL A 198 -10.49 19.72 -7.76
N ALA A 199 -10.45 18.52 -8.36
CA ALA A 199 -10.94 18.30 -9.71
C ALA A 199 -12.45 18.60 -9.84
N ARG A 200 -13.26 18.13 -8.88
CA ARG A 200 -14.72 18.35 -8.84
C ARG A 200 -15.09 19.82 -8.65
N ILE A 201 -14.39 20.53 -7.77
CA ILE A 201 -14.55 21.98 -7.56
C ILE A 201 -14.18 22.73 -8.84
N LYS A 202 -13.07 22.36 -9.50
CA LYS A 202 -12.61 23.00 -10.74
C LYS A 202 -13.64 22.91 -11.87
N VAL A 203 -14.39 21.81 -11.95
CA VAL A 203 -15.47 21.63 -12.94
C VAL A 203 -16.85 22.08 -12.43
N GLY A 204 -16.94 22.68 -11.25
CA GLY A 204 -18.17 23.23 -10.67
C GLY A 204 -19.15 22.20 -10.12
N LEU A 205 -18.72 20.97 -9.86
CA LEU A 205 -19.56 19.90 -9.30
C LEU A 205 -19.67 19.97 -7.77
N ASP A 206 -18.63 20.46 -7.10
CA ASP A 206 -18.58 20.65 -5.64
C ASP A 206 -18.22 22.11 -5.30
N LYS A 207 -18.51 22.52 -4.06
CA LYS A 207 -18.24 23.88 -3.56
C LYS A 207 -17.25 23.96 -2.41
N GLU A 208 -16.96 22.84 -1.74
CA GLU A 208 -16.09 22.79 -0.56
C GLU A 208 -15.45 21.41 -0.43
N LEU A 209 -14.32 21.35 0.30
CA LEU A 209 -13.63 20.14 0.70
C LEU A 209 -13.52 20.10 2.23
N ARG A 210 -14.14 19.09 2.87
CA ARG A 210 -14.08 18.92 4.32
C ARG A 210 -12.93 18.01 4.73
N LEU A 211 -12.05 18.45 5.64
CA LEU A 211 -10.88 17.71 6.12
C LEU A 211 -10.76 17.71 7.64
N GLY A 212 -9.96 16.77 8.16
CA GLY A 212 -9.56 16.72 9.57
C GLY A 212 -8.28 17.50 9.81
N ASN A 213 -7.30 16.89 10.47
CA ASN A 213 -6.02 17.54 10.81
C ASN A 213 -5.19 17.94 9.57
N LEU A 214 -5.05 19.25 9.31
CA LEU A 214 -4.21 19.78 8.23
C LEU A 214 -2.72 19.80 8.58
N GLU A 215 -2.36 19.70 9.86
CA GLU A 215 -0.99 19.78 10.36
C GLU A 215 -0.29 18.42 10.39
N ALA A 216 -1.01 17.33 10.13
CA ALA A 216 -0.42 16.00 10.03
C ALA A 216 0.60 15.95 8.89
N GLN A 217 1.81 15.48 9.18
CA GLN A 217 2.93 15.41 8.24
C GLN A 217 3.24 13.97 7.84
N ARG A 218 3.43 13.73 6.54
CA ARG A 218 3.70 12.40 5.98
C ARG A 218 4.77 12.48 4.90
N ASP A 219 5.54 11.41 4.82
CA ASP A 219 6.39 11.07 3.70
C ASP A 219 5.56 10.35 2.62
N TRP A 220 5.31 11.05 1.51
CA TRP A 220 4.46 10.60 0.40
C TRP A 220 5.28 10.35 -0.87
N GLY A 221 5.39 9.08 -1.24
CA GLY A 221 5.97 8.66 -2.51
C GLY A 221 4.94 8.22 -3.56
N PHE A 222 5.41 7.84 -4.74
CA PHE A 222 4.56 7.28 -5.80
C PHE A 222 4.49 5.76 -5.71
N ALA A 223 3.27 5.20 -5.74
CA ALA A 223 3.05 3.75 -5.62
C ALA A 223 3.79 2.92 -6.70
N GLY A 224 3.89 3.44 -7.93
CA GLY A 224 4.61 2.76 -9.02
C GLY A 224 6.12 2.64 -8.77
N ASP A 225 6.71 3.54 -8.00
CA ASP A 225 8.12 3.44 -7.59
C ASP A 225 8.29 2.44 -6.44
N TYR A 226 7.30 2.35 -5.55
CA TYR A 226 7.37 1.52 -4.36
C TYR A 226 7.21 0.04 -4.68
N VAL A 227 6.38 -0.33 -5.67
CA VAL A 227 6.24 -1.73 -6.09
C VAL A 227 7.54 -2.32 -6.66
N LYS A 228 8.42 -1.47 -7.22
CA LYS A 228 9.76 -1.89 -7.67
C LYS A 228 10.61 -2.36 -6.48
N ALA A 229 10.54 -1.65 -5.34
CA ALA A 229 11.22 -2.04 -4.11
C ALA A 229 10.73 -3.41 -3.60
N MET A 230 9.41 -3.65 -3.62
CA MET A 230 8.83 -4.94 -3.22
C MET A 230 9.45 -6.10 -4.00
N TRP A 231 9.56 -5.96 -5.32
CA TRP A 231 10.16 -6.96 -6.19
C TRP A 231 11.66 -7.10 -5.94
N LEU A 232 12.40 -5.99 -5.81
CA LEU A 232 13.84 -5.99 -5.55
C LEU A 232 14.19 -6.75 -4.26
N MET A 233 13.41 -6.60 -3.20
CA MET A 233 13.59 -7.36 -1.95
C MET A 233 13.54 -8.88 -2.21
N LEU A 234 12.60 -9.34 -3.02
CA LEU A 234 12.49 -10.77 -3.36
C LEU A 234 13.54 -11.25 -4.37
N GLN A 235 14.39 -10.39 -4.92
CA GLN A 235 15.49 -10.80 -5.79
C GLN A 235 16.82 -10.97 -5.06
N GLN A 236 16.91 -10.57 -3.79
CA GLN A 236 18.14 -10.66 -3.01
C GLN A 236 18.51 -12.12 -2.69
N ASP A 237 19.76 -12.33 -2.27
CA ASP A 237 20.25 -13.65 -1.83
C ASP A 237 19.69 -14.03 -0.44
N HIS A 238 19.51 -13.05 0.45
CA HIS A 238 19.02 -13.23 1.80
C HIS A 238 17.79 -12.36 2.08
N PRO A 239 16.78 -12.89 2.80
CA PRO A 239 15.59 -12.13 3.16
C PRO A 239 15.88 -11.21 4.35
N ILE A 240 15.76 -9.90 4.17
CA ILE A 240 15.78 -8.92 5.26
C ILE A 240 14.67 -7.89 5.07
N ASP A 241 14.47 -7.03 6.07
CA ASP A 241 13.45 -5.99 6.06
C ASP A 241 14.04 -4.63 5.67
N TYR A 242 13.24 -3.81 5.00
CA TYR A 242 13.67 -2.53 4.45
C TYR A 242 12.62 -1.45 4.66
N VAL A 243 13.08 -0.26 5.07
CA VAL A 243 12.31 0.98 4.97
C VAL A 243 12.37 1.49 3.53
N VAL A 244 11.19 1.78 2.98
CA VAL A 244 11.04 2.38 1.65
C VAL A 244 10.25 3.67 1.80
N SER A 245 10.91 4.78 1.51
CA SER A 245 10.42 6.13 1.77
C SER A 245 11.08 7.15 0.85
N THR A 246 10.56 8.37 0.80
CA THR A 246 11.17 9.47 0.03
C THR A 246 12.27 10.19 0.80
N GLY A 247 12.25 10.13 2.13
CA GLY A 247 13.12 10.92 3.00
C GLY A 247 12.66 12.37 3.17
N GLU A 248 11.48 12.71 2.65
CA GLU A 248 10.88 14.05 2.68
C GLU A 248 9.51 13.97 3.36
N THR A 249 9.08 15.03 4.03
CA THR A 249 7.76 15.06 4.70
C THR A 249 7.04 16.36 4.43
N TYR A 250 5.72 16.28 4.25
CA TYR A 250 4.87 17.41 3.94
C TYR A 250 3.59 17.34 4.75
N SER A 251 3.02 18.49 5.09
CA SER A 251 1.73 18.57 5.78
C SER A 251 0.57 18.35 4.82
N VAL A 252 -0.58 17.92 5.36
CA VAL A 252 -1.85 17.88 4.60
C VAL A 252 -2.21 19.28 4.08
N ARG A 253 -1.90 20.34 4.83
CA ARG A 253 -2.03 21.73 4.38
C ARG A 253 -1.21 22.00 3.11
N HIS A 254 0.07 21.63 3.11
CA HIS A 254 0.94 21.84 1.96
C HIS A 254 0.46 21.07 0.73
N PHE A 255 -0.07 19.86 0.92
CA PHE A 255 -0.72 19.11 -0.17
C PHE A 255 -1.91 19.89 -0.74
N CYS A 256 -2.76 20.50 0.10
CA CYS A 256 -3.89 21.32 -0.35
C CYS A 256 -3.40 22.54 -1.13
N GLU A 257 -2.40 23.28 -0.62
CA GLU A 257 -1.81 24.44 -1.29
C GLU A 257 -1.35 24.11 -2.72
N LEU A 258 -0.58 23.03 -2.87
CA LEU A 258 -0.08 22.57 -4.17
C LEU A 258 -1.21 22.10 -5.09
N ALA A 259 -2.15 21.31 -4.58
CA ALA A 259 -3.24 20.74 -5.38
C ALA A 259 -4.20 21.81 -5.91
N PHE A 260 -4.65 22.73 -5.05
CA PHE A 260 -5.52 23.85 -5.45
C PHE A 260 -4.78 24.84 -6.35
N GLY A 261 -3.52 25.17 -5.99
CA GLY A 261 -2.68 26.07 -6.78
C GLY A 261 -2.47 25.57 -8.22
N HIS A 262 -2.30 24.26 -8.41
CA HIS A 262 -2.15 23.63 -9.73
C HIS A 262 -3.32 23.89 -10.69
N VAL A 263 -4.53 24.07 -10.15
CA VAL A 263 -5.73 24.40 -10.95
C VAL A 263 -6.12 25.88 -10.88
N GLY A 264 -5.26 26.73 -10.33
CA GLY A 264 -5.47 28.17 -10.20
C GLY A 264 -6.55 28.55 -9.20
N LEU A 265 -6.66 27.81 -8.10
CA LEU A 265 -7.59 28.07 -6.99
C LEU A 265 -6.79 28.28 -5.69
N ASP A 266 -7.34 29.04 -4.74
CA ASP A 266 -6.81 29.13 -3.38
C ASP A 266 -7.55 28.13 -2.48
N TYR A 267 -6.83 27.25 -1.79
CA TYR A 267 -7.44 26.25 -0.91
C TYR A 267 -8.25 26.88 0.24
N GLN A 268 -7.89 28.09 0.68
CA GLN A 268 -8.57 28.77 1.80
C GLN A 268 -10.03 29.10 1.50
N ASP A 269 -10.39 29.25 0.22
CA ASP A 269 -11.76 29.51 -0.21
C ASP A 269 -12.66 28.26 -0.16
N TYR A 270 -12.08 27.07 -0.07
CA TYR A 270 -12.80 25.80 -0.26
C TYR A 270 -12.63 24.80 0.88
N VAL A 271 -11.50 24.83 1.60
CA VAL A 271 -11.20 23.83 2.64
C VAL A 271 -11.88 24.21 3.94
N VAL A 272 -12.67 23.28 4.47
CA VAL A 272 -13.40 23.43 5.74
C VAL A 272 -12.96 22.34 6.73
N MET A 273 -12.66 22.72 7.96
CA MET A 273 -12.33 21.78 9.03
C MET A 273 -13.58 21.06 9.53
N ASP A 274 -13.49 19.75 9.76
CA ASP A 274 -14.60 18.92 10.22
C ASP A 274 -14.10 17.83 11.19
N GLU A 275 -14.58 17.90 12.44
CA GLU A 275 -14.16 17.03 13.54
C GLU A 275 -14.41 15.54 13.26
N ARG A 276 -15.35 15.21 12.36
CA ARG A 276 -15.65 13.82 11.99
C ARG A 276 -14.48 13.10 11.31
N PHE A 277 -13.53 13.85 10.77
CA PHE A 277 -12.31 13.30 10.15
C PHE A 277 -11.11 13.25 11.10
N MET A 278 -11.27 13.67 12.36
CA MET A 278 -10.24 13.53 13.38
C MET A 278 -10.15 12.09 13.86
N ARG A 279 -8.92 11.64 14.16
CA ARG A 279 -8.66 10.29 14.71
C ARG A 279 -8.64 10.35 16.24
N PRO A 280 -9.08 9.28 16.94
CA PRO A 280 -8.97 9.20 18.41
C PRO A 280 -7.52 9.30 18.91
N ALA A 281 -6.59 8.75 18.13
CA ALA A 281 -5.15 8.85 18.35
C ALA A 281 -4.47 9.16 17.01
N GLU A 282 -4.02 10.40 16.86
CA GLU A 282 -3.34 10.84 15.64
C GLU A 282 -1.88 10.34 15.60
N VAL A 283 -1.36 10.27 14.38
CA VAL A 283 0.07 10.15 14.09
C VAL A 283 0.51 11.49 13.51
N ASP A 284 1.32 12.25 14.25
CA ASP A 284 1.61 13.63 13.89
C ASP A 284 2.62 13.73 12.73
N LEU A 285 3.68 12.91 12.78
CA LEU A 285 4.79 12.93 11.82
C LEU A 285 5.20 11.51 11.44
N LEU A 286 5.40 11.28 10.14
CA LEU A 286 6.12 10.12 9.61
C LEU A 286 7.11 10.60 8.55
N ILE A 287 8.37 10.19 8.69
CA ILE A 287 9.46 10.45 7.74
C ILE A 287 10.48 9.31 7.82
N GLY A 288 10.71 8.64 6.70
CA GLY A 288 11.55 7.44 6.66
C GLY A 288 13.00 7.75 6.30
N ASP A 289 13.89 6.85 6.70
CA ASP A 289 15.27 6.79 6.22
C ASP A 289 15.42 5.59 5.26
N PRO A 290 15.49 5.81 3.94
CA PRO A 290 15.60 4.73 2.96
C PRO A 290 17.06 4.32 2.67
N THR A 291 18.04 4.72 3.51
CA THR A 291 19.47 4.50 3.23
C THR A 291 19.80 3.04 2.95
N ARG A 292 19.24 2.10 3.71
CA ARG A 292 19.46 0.66 3.48
C ARG A 292 18.90 0.20 2.14
N ALA A 293 17.67 0.60 1.80
CA ALA A 293 17.06 0.26 0.52
C ALA A 293 17.86 0.84 -0.67
N GLN A 294 18.40 2.04 -0.52
CA GLN A 294 19.26 2.65 -1.54
C GLN A 294 20.60 1.91 -1.70
N ALA A 295 21.24 1.56 -0.59
CA ALA A 295 22.55 0.92 -0.61
C ALA A 295 22.51 -0.53 -1.09
N GLU A 296 21.52 -1.31 -0.63
CA GLU A 296 21.49 -2.77 -0.85
C GLU A 296 20.58 -3.17 -2.02
N LEU A 297 19.45 -2.49 -2.23
CA LEU A 297 18.53 -2.80 -3.34
C LEU A 297 18.85 -1.97 -4.60
N GLY A 298 19.67 -0.91 -4.46
CA GLY A 298 19.82 0.11 -5.51
C GLY A 298 18.53 0.88 -5.79
N TRP A 299 17.56 0.85 -4.88
CA TRP A 299 16.27 1.49 -5.07
C TRP A 299 16.36 2.99 -4.82
N GLN A 300 15.76 3.79 -5.70
CA GLN A 300 15.59 5.23 -5.52
C GLN A 300 14.19 5.65 -5.98
N ARG A 301 13.63 6.68 -5.35
CA ARG A 301 12.41 7.31 -5.86
C ARG A 301 12.69 8.01 -7.19
N GLU A 302 11.75 7.94 -8.12
CA GLU A 302 11.83 8.66 -9.40
C GLU A 302 10.89 9.87 -9.40
N THR A 303 9.76 9.77 -8.69
CA THR A 303 8.72 10.80 -8.65
C THR A 303 8.93 11.75 -7.46
N THR A 304 8.90 13.06 -7.71
CA THR A 304 8.91 14.08 -6.63
C THR A 304 7.52 14.28 -6.03
N PHE A 305 7.45 14.94 -4.86
CA PHE A 305 6.17 15.25 -4.22
C PHE A 305 5.27 16.12 -5.11
N GLU A 306 5.82 17.16 -5.75
CA GLU A 306 5.08 18.04 -6.65
C GLU A 306 4.51 17.25 -7.83
N GLN A 307 5.35 16.42 -8.48
CA GLN A 307 4.93 15.58 -9.60
C GLN A 307 3.82 14.62 -9.20
N LEU A 308 3.90 14.03 -8.01
CA LEU A 308 2.86 13.16 -7.45
C LEU A 308 1.54 13.91 -7.30
N VAL A 309 1.55 15.09 -6.67
CA VAL A 309 0.34 15.90 -6.45
C VAL A 309 -0.29 16.29 -7.79
N THR A 310 0.49 16.85 -8.72
CA THR A 310 -0.04 17.29 -10.02
C THR A 310 -0.52 16.11 -10.86
N MET A 311 0.18 14.97 -10.83
CA MET A 311 -0.25 13.74 -11.51
C MET A 311 -1.63 13.28 -11.04
N MET A 312 -1.87 13.30 -9.72
CA MET A 312 -3.16 12.91 -9.14
C MET A 312 -4.28 13.87 -9.53
N VAL A 313 -4.06 15.18 -9.39
CA VAL A 313 -5.06 16.20 -9.76
C VAL A 313 -5.39 16.12 -11.25
N ASP A 314 -4.37 16.05 -12.11
CA ASP A 314 -4.57 15.97 -13.55
C ASP A 314 -5.35 14.72 -13.97
N ALA A 315 -5.09 13.59 -13.33
CA ALA A 315 -5.81 12.36 -13.60
C ALA A 315 -7.30 12.47 -13.24
N ASP A 316 -7.64 13.03 -12.07
CA ASP A 316 -9.02 13.22 -11.65
C ASP A 316 -9.75 14.27 -12.50
N VAL A 317 -9.07 15.36 -12.91
CA VAL A 317 -9.63 16.35 -13.86
C VAL A 317 -9.92 15.70 -15.21
N ARG A 318 -9.00 14.87 -15.72
CA ARG A 318 -9.21 14.16 -17.00
C ARG A 318 -10.37 13.17 -16.91
N ALA A 319 -10.49 12.41 -15.83
CA ALA A 319 -11.59 11.46 -15.63
C ALA A 319 -12.96 12.16 -15.67
N LEU A 320 -13.11 13.26 -14.91
CA LEU A 320 -14.35 14.03 -14.88
C LEU A 320 -14.70 14.64 -16.25
N LYS A 321 -13.71 15.14 -17.00
CA LYS A 321 -13.93 15.65 -18.36
C LYS A 321 -14.33 14.56 -19.35
N ALA A 322 -13.89 13.33 -19.13
CA ALA A 322 -14.27 12.16 -19.94
C ALA A 322 -15.64 11.57 -19.55
N GLY A 323 -16.28 12.07 -18.48
CA GLY A 323 -17.53 11.53 -17.95
C GLY A 323 -17.37 10.16 -17.27
N ILE A 324 -16.15 9.87 -16.79
CA ILE A 324 -15.78 8.62 -16.10
C ILE A 324 -15.77 8.85 -14.60
#